data_AF-A0A559RZT1-F1
#
_entry.id   AF-A0A559RZT1-F1
#
_cell.length_a   1.000
_cell.length_b   1.000
_cell.length_c   1.000
_cell.angle_alpha   90.00
_cell.angle_beta   90.00
_cell.angle_gamma   90.00
#
_symmetry.space_group_name_H-M   'P 1'
#
loop_
_entity.id
_entity.type
_entity.pdbx_description
1 polymer ?
#
loop_
_entity_poly.entity_id
_entity_poly.type
_entity_poly.pdbx_seq_one_letter_code
_entity_poly.pdbx_strand_id
1 'polypeptide(L)'
;MKQPRKCLNLILKKYEKSDDKRAVLKVYLTVVMLHNSIAETAKFFKLSDKKVVSAVTVCGVRLQKDRFFEKQLKAIFNEFFFDNQLKLSA
;
A
#
# COMPACT_ATOMS: atom_id res chain seq x y z
N MET A 1 -17.74 -6.18 -8.05
CA MET A 1 -16.44 -5.47 -8.00
C MET A 1 -15.52 -6.10 -6.96
N LYS A 2 -14.38 -6.67 -7.34
CA LYS A 2 -13.33 -7.00 -6.35
C LYS A 2 -12.83 -5.68 -5.78
N GLN A 3 -13.13 -5.41 -4.50
CA GLN A 3 -12.70 -4.18 -3.82
C GLN A 3 -11.20 -3.94 -4.09
N PRO A 4 -10.76 -2.71 -4.43
CA PRO A 4 -9.35 -2.41 -4.75
C PRO A 4 -8.36 -3.03 -3.74
N ARG A 5 -8.79 -3.10 -2.49
CA ARG A 5 -8.10 -3.69 -1.33
C ARG A 5 -7.77 -5.19 -1.45
N LYS A 6 -8.64 -6.00 -2.09
CA LYS A 6 -8.36 -7.43 -2.35
C LYS A 6 -7.29 -7.60 -3.43
N CYS A 7 -7.29 -6.75 -4.46
CA CYS A 7 -6.23 -6.70 -5.47
C CYS A 7 -4.89 -6.35 -4.82
N LEU A 8 -4.85 -5.29 -4.00
CA LEU A 8 -3.62 -4.85 -3.34
C LEU A 8 -2.97 -5.96 -2.51
N ASN A 9 -3.76 -6.75 -1.77
CA ASN A 9 -3.24 -7.85 -0.96
C ASN A 9 -2.61 -8.98 -1.80
N LEU A 10 -3.18 -9.27 -2.98
CA LEU A 10 -2.65 -10.28 -3.90
C LEU A 10 -1.35 -9.81 -4.56
N ILE A 11 -1.31 -8.54 -4.98
CA ILE A 11 -0.11 -7.92 -5.55
C ILE A 11 1.02 -7.95 -4.51
N LEU A 12 0.77 -7.49 -3.28
CA LEU A 12 1.78 -7.45 -2.22
C LEU A 12 2.40 -8.82 -1.89
N LYS A 13 1.68 -9.94 -2.04
CA LYS A 13 2.22 -11.29 -1.83
C LYS A 13 3.32 -11.69 -2.83
N LYS A 14 3.37 -11.03 -3.99
CA LYS A 14 4.43 -11.21 -5.00
C LYS A 14 5.73 -10.54 -4.56
N TYR A 15 5.63 -9.40 -3.89
CA TYR A 15 6.77 -8.53 -3.58
C TYR A 15 7.31 -8.69 -2.16
N GLU A 16 6.48 -9.01 -1.18
CA GLU A 16 6.88 -9.17 0.22
C GLU A 16 6.28 -10.44 0.80
N LYS A 17 7.12 -11.28 1.40
CA LYS A 17 6.73 -12.58 1.95
C LYS A 17 6.31 -12.48 3.41
N SER A 18 6.91 -11.55 4.17
CA SER A 18 6.56 -11.29 5.56
C SER A 18 5.18 -10.64 5.68
N ASP A 19 4.32 -11.24 6.50
CA ASP A 19 2.98 -10.71 6.78
C ASP A 19 3.02 -9.33 7.45
N ASP A 20 3.92 -9.14 8.40
CA ASP A 20 4.06 -7.86 9.11
C ASP A 20 4.51 -6.74 8.16
N LYS A 21 5.52 -7.02 7.33
CA LYS A 21 5.98 -6.04 6.33
C LYS A 21 4.90 -5.75 5.29
N ARG A 22 4.14 -6.77 4.86
CA ARG A 22 2.97 -6.57 3.98
C ARG A 22 1.91 -5.70 4.64
N ALA A 23 1.63 -5.88 5.92
CA ALA A 23 0.64 -5.07 6.64
C ALA A 23 1.06 -3.60 6.67
N VAL A 24 2.33 -3.31 6.97
CA VAL A 24 2.89 -1.95 6.94
C VAL A 24 2.77 -1.33 5.54
N LEU A 25 3.15 -2.07 4.49
CA LEU A 25 3.04 -1.61 3.11
C LEU A 25 1.58 -1.35 2.71
N LYS A 26 0.66 -2.19 3.14
CA LYS A 26 -0.76 -2.05 2.84
C LYS A 26 -1.34 -0.78 3.47
N VAL A 27 -0.94 -0.44 4.69
CA VAL A 27 -1.31 0.81 5.36
C VAL A 27 -0.72 1.99 4.61
N TYR A 28 0.58 1.97 4.33
CA TYR A 28 1.26 3.03 3.57
C TYR A 28 0.61 3.30 2.21
N LEU A 29 0.37 2.27 1.41
CA LEU A 29 -0.23 2.40 0.08
C LEU A 29 -1.69 2.82 0.15
N THR A 30 -2.42 2.52 1.22
CA THR A 30 -3.79 3.04 1.42
C THR A 30 -3.77 4.56 1.63
N VAL A 31 -2.81 5.07 2.40
CA VAL A 31 -2.66 6.52 2.59
C VAL A 31 -2.20 7.19 1.30
N VAL A 32 -1.11 6.69 0.70
CA VAL A 32 -0.41 7.38 -0.40
C VAL A 32 -1.08 7.16 -1.76
N MET A 33 -1.57 5.94 -2.06
CA MET A 33 -2.16 5.66 -3.37
C MET A 33 -3.66 5.91 -3.42
N LEU A 34 -4.38 5.60 -2.33
CA LEU A 34 -5.84 5.78 -2.29
C LEU A 34 -6.26 7.16 -1.76
N HIS A 35 -5.29 8.03 -1.43
CA HIS A 35 -5.50 9.38 -0.89
C HIS A 35 -6.38 9.41 0.35
N ASN A 36 -6.43 8.31 1.12
CA ASN A 36 -7.14 8.27 2.38
C ASN A 36 -6.42 9.09 3.44
N SER A 37 -7.17 9.79 4.28
CA SER A 37 -6.60 10.42 5.47
C SER A 37 -6.04 9.39 6.44
N ILE A 38 -5.18 9.86 7.36
CA ILE A 38 -4.65 9.04 8.46
C ILE A 38 -5.80 8.46 9.30
N ALA A 39 -6.79 9.28 9.65
CA ALA A 39 -7.93 8.88 10.47
C ALA A 39 -8.82 7.84 9.78
N GLU A 40 -9.11 8.00 8.48
CA GLU A 40 -9.88 7.01 7.71
C GLU A 40 -9.13 5.69 7.60
N THR A 41 -7.81 5.76 7.39
CA THR A 41 -6.95 4.58 7.32
C THR A 41 -6.89 3.87 8.67
N ALA A 42 -6.75 4.61 9.77
CA ALA A 42 -6.76 4.10 11.13
C ALA A 42 -8.07 3.38 11.45
N LYS A 43 -9.21 4.01 11.16
CA LYS A 43 -10.55 3.42 11.31
C LYS A 43 -10.69 2.15 10.46
N PHE A 44 -10.22 2.18 9.22
CA PHE A 44 -10.33 1.05 8.30
C PHE A 44 -9.53 -0.17 8.75
N PHE A 45 -8.29 0.02 9.21
CA PHE A 45 -7.43 -1.06 9.67
C PHE A 45 -7.59 -1.39 11.16
N LYS A 46 -8.49 -0.71 11.88
CA LYS A 46 -8.63 -0.79 13.34
C LYS A 46 -7.30 -0.54 14.07
N LEU A 47 -6.55 0.45 13.59
CA LEU A 47 -5.28 0.90 14.15
C LEU A 47 -5.46 2.26 14.82
N SER A 48 -4.50 2.65 15.65
CA SER A 48 -4.39 4.05 16.10
C SER A 48 -3.72 4.90 15.01
N ASP A 49 -4.04 6.19 14.98
CA ASP A 49 -3.41 7.17 14.09
C ASP A 49 -1.88 7.12 14.20
N LYS A 50 -1.35 6.96 15.43
CA LYS A 50 0.09 6.80 15.69
C LYS A 50 0.69 5.62 14.91
N LYS A 51 0.00 4.48 14.85
CA LYS A 51 0.48 3.31 14.08
C LYS A 51 0.45 3.56 12.58
N VAL A 52 -0.55 4.30 12.08
CA VAL A 52 -0.63 4.69 10.66
C VAL A 52 0.51 5.65 10.30
N VAL A 53 0.73 6.69 11.11
CA VAL A 53 1.84 7.63 10.93
C VAL A 53 3.19 6.90 11.00
N SER A 54 3.36 5.96 11.93
CA SER A 54 4.57 5.15 12.01
C SER A 54 4.80 4.33 10.73
N ALA A 55 3.77 3.70 10.18
CA ALA A 55 3.88 2.96 8.92
C ALA A 55 4.29 3.87 7.76
N VAL A 56 3.65 5.05 7.66
CA VAL A 56 3.99 6.05 6.63
C VAL A 56 5.43 6.54 6.78
N THR A 57 5.86 6.82 8.00
CA THR A 57 7.22 7.29 8.30
C THR A 57 8.26 6.24 7.93
N VAL A 58 8.07 4.99 8.36
CA VAL A 58 9.00 3.88 8.06
C VAL A 58 9.14 3.68 6.56
N CYS A 59 8.02 3.64 5.82
CA CYS A 59 8.05 3.49 4.36
C CYS A 59 8.66 4.72 3.67
N GLY A 60 8.34 5.93 4.13
CA GLY A 60 8.89 7.17 3.57
C GLY A 60 10.41 7.29 3.75
N VAL A 61 10.92 7.00 4.95
CA VAL A 61 12.37 6.97 5.21
C VAL A 61 13.06 5.90 4.38
N ARG A 62 12.46 4.71 4.25
CA ARG A 62 13.01 3.64 3.42
C ARG A 62 13.02 4.03 1.95
N LEU A 63 11.98 4.66 1.45
CA LEU A 63 11.87 5.15 0.07
C LEU A 63 13.02 6.09 -0.31
N GLN A 64 13.44 6.95 0.62
CA GLN A 64 14.55 7.88 0.38
C GLN A 64 15.93 7.21 0.33
N LYS A 65 16.11 6.07 1.00
CA LYS A 65 17.41 5.43 1.21
C LYS A 65 17.62 4.16 0.39
N ASP A 66 16.54 3.51 -0.04
CA ASP A 66 16.56 2.19 -0.66
C ASP A 66 15.98 2.25 -2.09
N ARG A 67 16.88 2.39 -3.07
CA ARG A 67 16.51 2.45 -4.50
C ARG A 67 15.84 1.17 -5.00
N PHE A 68 16.13 0.03 -4.39
CA PHE A 68 15.45 -1.22 -4.71
C PHE A 68 14.00 -1.17 -4.24
N PHE A 69 13.77 -0.69 -3.02
CA PHE A 69 12.42 -0.48 -2.49
C PHE A 69 11.62 0.56 -3.28
N GLU A 70 12.26 1.63 -3.75
CA GLU A 70 11.62 2.60 -4.65
C GLU A 70 11.13 1.93 -5.95
N LYS A 71 11.99 1.14 -6.62
CA LYS A 71 11.62 0.39 -7.83
C LYS A 71 10.49 -0.60 -7.55
N GLN A 72 10.54 -1.28 -6.40
CA GLN A 72 9.52 -2.22 -5.96
C GLN A 72 8.16 -1.53 -5.77
N LEU A 73 8.14 -0.37 -5.11
CA LEU A 73 6.92 0.43 -4.93
C LEU A 73 6.35 0.92 -6.27
N LYS A 74 7.20 1.35 -7.21
CA LYS A 74 6.77 1.72 -8.57
C LYS A 74 6.13 0.54 -9.31
N ALA A 75 6.71 -0.66 -9.19
CA ALA A 75 6.14 -1.87 -9.79
C ALA A 75 4.77 -2.22 -9.18
N ILE A 76 4.65 -2.18 -7.84
CA ILE A 76 3.37 -2.39 -7.15
C ILE A 76 2.32 -1.36 -7.60
N PHE A 77 2.72 -0.09 -7.72
CA PHE A 77 1.84 0.99 -8.15
C PHE A 77 1.31 0.75 -9.57
N ASN A 78 2.21 0.45 -10.50
CA ASN A 78 1.86 0.19 -11.89
C ASN A 78 0.93 -1.02 -11.99
N GLU A 79 1.26 -2.14 -11.35
CA GLU A 79 0.44 -3.35 -11.38
C GLU A 79 -0.96 -3.09 -10.81
N PHE A 80 -1.05 -2.36 -9.69
CA PHE A 80 -2.33 -1.99 -9.11
C PHE A 80 -3.14 -1.06 -10.02
N PHE A 81 -2.49 -0.08 -10.65
CA PHE A 81 -3.16 0.87 -11.53
C PHE A 81 -3.66 0.20 -12.82
N PHE A 82 -2.84 -0.63 -13.46
CA PHE A 82 -3.23 -1.44 -14.62
C PHE A 82 -4.40 -2.37 -14.29
N ASP A 83 -4.35 -3.06 -13.15
CA ASP A 83 -5.44 -3.93 -12.69
C ASP A 83 -6.76 -3.17 -12.45
N ASN A 84 -6.71 -1.89 -12.13
CA ASN A 84 -7.90 -1.07 -11.91
C ASN A 84 -8.39 -0.40 -13.20
N GLN A 85 -7.49 0.02 -14.10
CA GLN A 85 -7.86 0.57 -15.41
C GLN A 85 -8.49 -0.48 -16.32
N LEU A 86 -7.95 -1.70 -16.36
CA LEU A 86 -8.55 -2.82 -17.10
C LEU A 86 -9.97 -3.15 -16.62
N LYS A 87 -10.29 -2.89 -15.34
CA LYS A 87 -11.64 -3.09 -14.78
C LYS A 87 -12.60 -1.92 -15.01
N LEU A 88 -12.10 -0.75 -15.41
CA LEU A 88 -12.93 0.40 -15.81
C LEU A 88 -13.23 0.38 -17.32
N SER A 89 -12.46 -0.40 -18.08
CA SER A 89 -12.54 -0.49 -19.54
C SER A 89 -13.31 -1.74 -20.04
N ALA A 90 -13.82 -2.56 -19.11
CA ALA A 90 -14.53 -3.82 -19.35
C ALA A 90 -15.88 -3.80 -18.62
#